data_AF-A0A238KMN9-F1
#
_entry.id   AF-A0A238KMN9-F1
#
_cell.length_a   1.000
_cell.length_b   1.000
_cell.length_c   1.000
_cell.angle_alpha   90.00
_cell.angle_beta   90.00
_cell.angle_gamma   90.00
#
_symmetry.space_group_name_H-M   'P 1'
#
loop_
_entity.id
_entity.type
_entity.pdbx_description
1 polymer ?
#
loop_
_entity_poly.entity_id
_entity_poly.type
_entity_poly.pdbx_seq_one_letter_code
_entity_poly.pdbx_strand_id
1 'polypeptide(L)'
;MTDYFKEYDLKDYSEIVQELTEYYSKSLDIDFQRGSFFNTFDRVMAEKVFKISMTEICLQDRNCIVYDIPEPEAEAFVVYAQRRPILFDYCIHICTANIINGAPLPLALRFFSTRVLDGEIKRPTPAHRERRSDFDKSVVTYQMLVTAAVLHGLPLTRNDATDGGSACDAVAEAMKNCGERVTYTQLKDFCVHPKKKNLRDEVETFLRFENGDQAVLISTPSPTRGLREILTKIHGTR
;
A
#
# COMPACT_ATOMS: atom_id res chain seq x y z
N MET A 1 -7.93 -10.38 -28.51
CA MET A 1 -8.08 -10.33 -27.04
C MET A 1 -8.38 -8.89 -26.69
N THR A 2 -9.56 -8.42 -27.12
CA THR A 2 -9.79 -7.00 -27.48
C THR A 2 -11.16 -6.48 -27.04
N ASP A 3 -11.79 -7.06 -26.02
CA ASP A 3 -13.13 -6.66 -25.56
C ASP A 3 -13.21 -6.65 -24.02
N TYR A 4 -12.50 -5.74 -23.36
CA TYR A 4 -12.65 -5.50 -21.92
C TYR A 4 -12.90 -4.03 -21.52
N PHE A 5 -13.08 -3.13 -22.48
CA PHE A 5 -13.59 -1.79 -22.20
C PHE A 5 -15.09 -1.79 -22.44
N LYS A 6 -15.86 -2.12 -21.39
CA LYS A 6 -17.26 -1.73 -21.31
C LYS A 6 -17.34 -0.22 -21.56
N GLU A 7 -18.34 0.22 -22.32
CA GLU A 7 -18.73 1.63 -22.40
C GLU A 7 -19.05 2.13 -20.99
N TYR A 8 -18.04 2.70 -20.32
CA TYR A 8 -18.27 3.48 -19.12
C TYR A 8 -18.73 4.85 -19.59
N ASP A 9 -19.86 5.30 -19.06
CA ASP A 9 -20.31 6.68 -19.19
C ASP A 9 -19.19 7.55 -18.60
N LEU A 10 -18.47 8.28 -19.47
CA LEU A 10 -17.30 9.04 -19.07
C LEU A 10 -17.79 10.17 -18.17
N LYS A 11 -17.55 10.04 -16.86
CA LYS A 11 -17.74 11.15 -15.91
C LYS A 11 -17.03 12.39 -16.43
N ASP A 12 -17.62 13.55 -16.17
CA ASP A 12 -16.95 14.81 -16.45
C ASP A 12 -15.62 14.86 -15.66
N TYR A 13 -14.59 15.46 -16.26
CA TYR A 13 -13.26 15.59 -15.67
C TYR A 13 -13.32 16.24 -14.28
N SER A 14 -14.21 17.22 -14.11
CA SER A 14 -14.44 17.91 -12.84
C SER A 14 -14.92 16.95 -11.73
N GLU A 15 -15.81 16.02 -12.05
CA GLU A 15 -16.32 15.01 -11.11
C GLU A 15 -15.22 14.02 -10.71
N ILE A 16 -14.37 13.61 -11.66
CA ILE A 16 -13.23 12.73 -11.39
C ILE A 16 -12.27 13.40 -10.40
N VAL A 17 -11.94 14.68 -10.62
CA VAL A 17 -11.07 15.44 -9.70
C VAL A 17 -11.69 15.55 -8.31
N GLN A 18 -13.00 15.80 -8.22
CA GLN A 18 -13.69 15.86 -6.92
C GLN A 18 -13.64 14.51 -6.18
N GLU A 19 -13.94 13.40 -6.85
CA GLU A 19 -13.90 12.06 -6.25
C GLU A 19 -12.48 11.72 -5.74
N LEU A 20 -11.46 12.03 -6.54
CA LEU A 20 -10.05 11.86 -6.15
C LEU A 20 -9.67 12.76 -4.96
N THR A 21 -10.19 13.99 -4.91
CA THR A 21 -9.95 14.93 -3.80
C THR A 21 -10.54 14.36 -2.50
N GLU A 22 -11.78 13.88 -2.54
CA GLU A 22 -12.44 13.26 -1.38
C GLU A 22 -11.71 12.00 -0.90
N TYR A 23 -11.28 11.15 -1.85
CA TYR A 23 -10.49 9.97 -1.54
C TYR A 23 -9.16 10.32 -0.86
N TYR A 24 -8.45 11.33 -1.38
CA TYR A 24 -7.16 11.76 -0.83
C TYR A 24 -7.32 12.36 0.57
N SER A 25 -8.33 13.23 0.77
CA SER A 25 -8.62 13.83 2.08
C SER A 25 -8.95 12.75 3.13
N LYS A 26 -9.79 11.77 2.78
CA LYS A 26 -10.11 10.66 3.69
C LYS A 26 -8.88 9.82 4.04
N SER A 27 -8.00 9.58 3.07
CA SER A 27 -6.76 8.83 3.29
C SER A 27 -5.82 9.57 4.24
N LEU A 28 -5.69 10.90 4.11
CA LEU A 28 -4.90 11.73 5.02
C LEU A 28 -5.47 11.78 6.45
N ASP A 29 -6.79 11.85 6.60
CA ASP A 29 -7.44 11.86 7.92
C ASP A 29 -7.26 10.54 8.68
N ILE A 30 -7.22 9.41 7.96
CA ILE A 30 -6.96 8.09 8.55
C ILE A 30 -5.53 8.02 9.11
N ASP A 31 -4.55 8.63 8.44
CA ASP A 31 -3.17 8.69 8.90
C ASP A 31 -2.98 9.69 10.05
N PHE A 32 -3.71 10.82 10.05
CA PHE A 32 -3.56 11.88 11.07
C PHE A 32 -4.28 11.58 12.39
N GLN A 33 -5.49 10.99 12.36
CA GLN A 33 -6.24 10.70 13.58
C GLN A 33 -5.70 9.52 14.39
N ARG A 34 -4.89 8.65 13.78
CA ARG A 34 -4.52 7.38 14.42
C ARG A 34 -3.21 7.39 15.18
N GLY A 35 -2.44 8.49 15.15
CA GLY A 35 -1.20 8.64 15.94
C GLY A 35 -0.29 7.41 15.90
N SER A 36 -0.37 6.65 14.80
CA SER A 36 0.03 5.24 14.78
C SER A 36 1.54 5.20 14.67
N PHE A 37 2.19 4.56 15.64
CA PHE A 37 3.61 4.22 15.61
C PHE A 37 4.04 3.39 14.39
N PHE A 38 3.10 3.06 13.48
CA PHE A 38 3.28 2.14 12.37
C PHE A 38 2.75 2.70 11.06
N ASN A 39 3.52 2.52 9.99
CA ASN A 39 3.07 2.79 8.63
C ASN A 39 1.98 1.80 8.22
N THR A 40 1.03 2.26 7.40
CA THR A 40 -0.14 1.50 6.90
C THR A 40 0.25 0.15 6.29
N PHE A 41 1.45 0.05 5.72
CA PHE A 41 2.02 -1.21 5.22
C PHE A 41 2.12 -2.30 6.26
N ASP A 42 2.68 -1.97 7.42
CA ASP A 42 3.05 -2.97 8.40
C ASP A 42 1.83 -3.50 9.16
N ARG A 43 0.79 -2.65 9.31
CA ARG A 43 -0.53 -3.06 9.82
C ARG A 43 -1.21 -4.03 8.86
N VAL A 44 -1.26 -3.70 7.58
CA VAL A 44 -1.87 -4.57 6.55
C VAL A 44 -1.12 -5.91 6.44
N MET A 45 0.21 -5.91 6.54
CA MET A 45 0.97 -7.15 6.61
C MET A 45 0.58 -7.99 7.84
N ALA A 46 0.51 -7.38 9.02
CA ALA A 46 0.08 -8.06 10.24
C ALA A 46 -1.34 -8.65 10.11
N GLU A 47 -2.32 -7.83 9.70
CA GLU A 47 -3.73 -8.20 9.65
C GLU A 47 -4.05 -9.18 8.51
N LYS A 48 -3.54 -8.93 7.28
CA LYS A 48 -3.95 -9.67 6.08
C LYS A 48 -3.05 -10.86 5.76
N VAL A 49 -1.74 -10.78 6.02
CA VAL A 49 -0.83 -11.91 5.72
C VAL A 49 -0.84 -12.93 6.84
N PHE A 50 -0.87 -12.49 8.09
CA PHE A 50 -0.83 -13.38 9.25
C PHE A 50 -2.21 -13.65 9.86
N LYS A 51 -3.29 -13.28 9.16
CA LYS A 51 -4.68 -13.41 9.64
C LYS A 51 -4.84 -13.03 11.12
N ILE A 52 -4.09 -12.01 11.54
CA ILE A 52 -4.09 -11.58 12.95
C ILE A 52 -5.45 -10.95 13.19
N SER A 53 -6.31 -11.65 13.92
CA SER A 53 -7.60 -11.11 14.32
C SER A 53 -7.40 -10.27 15.57
N MET A 54 -7.62 -8.97 15.44
CA MET A 54 -7.64 -8.07 16.58
C MET A 54 -9.03 -8.11 17.19
N THR A 55 -9.14 -8.58 18.43
CA THR A 55 -10.39 -8.52 19.19
C THR A 55 -10.24 -7.41 20.22
N GLU A 56 -10.96 -6.32 20.03
CA GLU A 56 -11.12 -5.32 21.09
C GLU A 56 -12.04 -5.90 22.16
N ILE A 57 -11.52 -6.03 23.38
CA ILE A 57 -12.29 -6.50 24.52
C ILE A 57 -12.43 -5.31 25.48
N CYS A 58 -13.64 -4.78 25.63
CA CYS A 58 -13.93 -3.79 26.66
C CYS A 58 -14.00 -4.50 28.02
N LEU A 59 -12.95 -4.38 28.82
CA LEU A 59 -12.94 -4.85 30.21
C LEU A 59 -13.02 -3.65 31.14
N GLN A 60 -14.10 -3.57 31.93
CA GLN A 60 -14.21 -2.70 33.12
C GLN A 60 -13.68 -1.27 32.90
N ASP A 61 -14.29 -0.54 31.96
CA ASP A 61 -13.99 0.86 31.65
C ASP A 61 -12.60 1.13 31.06
N ARG A 62 -11.90 0.10 30.56
CA ARG A 62 -10.68 0.26 29.76
C ARG A 62 -10.84 -0.41 28.41
N ASN A 63 -10.47 0.32 27.35
CA ASN A 63 -10.31 -0.26 26.02
C ASN A 63 -9.05 -1.13 26.04
N CYS A 64 -9.24 -2.44 26.18
CA CYS A 64 -8.16 -3.41 26.14
C CYS A 64 -8.12 -4.07 24.76
N ILE A 65 -6.95 -4.05 24.12
CA ILE A 65 -6.74 -4.71 22.84
C ILE A 65 -6.15 -6.09 23.11
N VAL A 66 -6.81 -7.14 22.61
CA VAL A 66 -6.30 -8.51 22.66
C VAL A 66 -6.19 -9.05 21.24
N TYR A 67 -5.06 -9.67 20.94
CA TYR A 67 -4.81 -10.28 19.64
C TYR A 67 -5.06 -11.79 19.73
N ASP A 68 -5.98 -12.29 18.90
CA ASP A 68 -6.17 -13.72 18.69
C ASP A 68 -5.51 -14.13 17.37
N ILE A 69 -4.46 -14.95 17.49
CA ILE A 69 -3.57 -15.32 16.39
C ILE A 69 -3.43 -16.84 16.43
N PRO A 70 -3.84 -17.56 15.38
CA PRO A 70 -3.65 -19.00 15.37
C PRO A 70 -2.15 -19.36 15.34
N GLU A 71 -1.81 -20.51 15.92
CA GLU A 71 -0.41 -20.92 16.11
C GLU A 71 0.44 -20.94 14.82
N PRO A 72 -0.04 -21.47 13.67
CA PRO A 72 0.74 -21.48 12.43
C PRO A 72 1.11 -20.07 11.93
N GLU A 73 0.17 -19.13 12.06
CA GLU A 73 0.37 -17.74 11.68
C GLU A 73 1.32 -17.04 12.66
N ALA A 74 1.23 -17.33 13.95
CA ALA A 74 2.17 -16.84 14.96
C ALA A 74 3.61 -17.32 14.71
N GLU A 75 3.79 -18.59 14.36
CA GLU A 75 5.09 -19.16 14.01
C GLU A 75 5.68 -18.46 12.77
N ALA A 76 4.89 -18.34 11.70
CA ALA A 76 5.30 -17.62 10.51
C ALA A 76 5.68 -16.17 10.86
N PHE A 77 4.85 -15.49 11.66
CA PHE A 77 5.06 -14.10 12.05
C PHE A 77 6.38 -13.89 12.78
N VAL A 78 6.70 -14.76 13.74
CA VAL A 78 7.97 -14.75 14.47
C VAL A 78 9.16 -14.96 13.52
N VAL A 79 9.05 -15.88 12.56
CA VAL A 79 10.11 -16.12 11.55
C VAL A 79 10.37 -14.86 10.71
N TYR A 80 9.33 -14.15 10.29
CA TYR A 80 9.50 -12.89 9.53
C TYR A 80 10.01 -11.75 10.41
N ALA A 81 9.56 -11.67 11.66
CA ALA A 81 9.98 -10.68 12.64
C ALA A 81 11.50 -10.71 12.89
N GLN A 82 12.13 -11.88 12.85
CA GLN A 82 13.58 -12.00 12.98
C GLN A 82 14.38 -11.33 11.84
N ARG A 83 13.74 -10.99 10.73
CA ARG A 83 14.38 -10.37 9.56
C ARG A 83 13.93 -8.93 9.31
N ARG A 84 12.82 -8.51 9.93
CA ARG A 84 12.14 -7.24 9.66
C ARG A 84 11.94 -6.50 10.98
N PRO A 85 12.65 -5.37 11.22
CA PRO A 85 12.57 -4.64 12.48
C PRO A 85 11.15 -4.23 12.85
N ILE A 86 10.33 -3.85 11.87
CA ILE A 86 8.96 -3.41 12.13
C ILE A 86 8.08 -4.58 12.59
N LEU A 87 8.16 -5.73 11.92
CA LEU A 87 7.43 -6.94 12.34
C LEU A 87 7.90 -7.42 13.72
N PHE A 88 9.18 -7.21 14.05
CA PHE A 88 9.71 -7.45 15.40
C PHE A 88 9.02 -6.57 16.45
N ASP A 89 8.88 -5.28 16.17
CA ASP A 89 8.18 -4.34 17.06
C ASP A 89 6.69 -4.70 17.19
N TYR A 90 6.05 -5.19 16.14
CA TYR A 90 4.69 -5.72 16.19
C TYR A 90 4.57 -6.97 17.06
N CYS A 91 5.48 -7.94 16.93
CA CYS A 91 5.49 -9.10 17.82
C CYS A 91 5.60 -8.67 19.28
N ILE A 92 6.47 -7.70 19.59
CA ILE A 92 6.59 -7.14 20.94
C ILE A 92 5.27 -6.50 21.38
N HIS A 93 4.64 -5.69 20.52
CA HIS A 93 3.38 -5.03 20.83
C HIS A 93 2.27 -6.05 21.13
N ILE A 94 2.10 -7.07 20.29
CA ILE A 94 1.13 -8.16 20.47
C ILE A 94 1.39 -8.91 21.77
N CYS A 95 2.64 -9.31 22.01
CA CYS A 95 3.05 -9.96 23.26
C CYS A 95 2.70 -9.10 24.47
N THR A 96 3.06 -7.81 24.43
CA THR A 96 2.82 -6.86 25.52
C THR A 96 1.33 -6.68 25.78
N ALA A 97 0.52 -6.47 24.74
CA ALA A 97 -0.91 -6.29 24.84
C ALA A 97 -1.59 -7.52 25.47
N ASN A 98 -1.29 -8.73 24.97
CA ASN A 98 -1.87 -9.95 25.53
C ASN A 98 -1.39 -10.20 26.97
N ILE A 99 -0.11 -9.98 27.29
CA ILE A 99 0.42 -10.16 28.67
C ILE A 99 -0.25 -9.20 29.64
N ILE A 100 -0.35 -7.90 29.32
CA ILE A 100 -0.98 -6.88 30.17
C ILE A 100 -2.45 -7.23 30.44
N ASN A 101 -3.14 -7.75 29.41
CA ASN A 101 -4.56 -8.10 29.50
C ASN A 101 -4.79 -9.54 30.02
N GLY A 102 -3.75 -10.28 30.42
CA GLY A 102 -3.87 -11.66 30.89
C GLY A 102 -4.40 -12.65 29.85
N ALA A 103 -4.31 -12.29 28.57
CA ALA A 103 -4.76 -13.11 27.46
C ALA A 103 -3.72 -14.18 27.08
N PRO A 104 -4.16 -15.34 26.56
CA PRO A 104 -3.22 -16.36 26.11
C PRO A 104 -2.37 -15.84 24.95
N LEU A 105 -1.10 -16.21 24.96
CA LEU A 105 -0.22 -16.09 23.79
C LEU A 105 -0.10 -17.44 23.08
N PRO A 106 -0.02 -17.46 21.74
CA PRO A 106 0.46 -18.61 20.99
C PRO A 106 1.86 -19.05 21.45
N LEU A 107 2.16 -20.34 21.37
CA LEU A 107 3.41 -20.93 21.85
C LEU A 107 4.65 -20.27 21.19
N ALA A 108 4.61 -20.02 19.88
CA ALA A 108 5.66 -19.32 19.15
C ALA A 108 5.92 -17.90 19.71
N LEU A 109 4.85 -17.15 20.01
CA LEU A 109 4.95 -15.81 20.60
C LEU A 109 5.38 -15.84 22.07
N ARG A 110 5.04 -16.88 22.83
CA ARG A 110 5.59 -17.09 24.17
C ARG A 110 7.11 -17.25 24.11
N PHE A 111 7.60 -18.20 23.31
CA PHE A 111 9.05 -18.40 23.14
C PHE A 111 9.75 -17.15 22.63
N PHE A 112 9.16 -16.46 21.65
CA PHE A 112 9.68 -15.18 21.18
C PHE A 112 9.80 -14.17 22.32
N SER A 113 8.72 -13.94 23.08
CA SER A 113 8.71 -12.96 24.17
C SER A 113 9.73 -13.26 25.26
N THR A 114 9.86 -14.53 25.67
CA THR A 114 10.87 -14.96 26.66
C THR A 114 12.27 -14.66 26.14
N ARG A 115 12.58 -15.05 24.91
CA ARG A 115 13.92 -14.83 24.32
C ARG A 115 14.25 -13.35 24.09
N VAL A 116 13.24 -12.52 23.87
CA VAL A 116 13.41 -11.05 23.80
C VAL A 116 13.69 -10.48 25.19
N LEU A 117 12.94 -10.90 26.22
CA LEU A 117 13.14 -10.46 27.61
C LEU A 117 14.50 -10.89 28.17
N ASP A 118 14.94 -12.10 27.83
CA ASP A 118 16.25 -12.63 28.20
C ASP A 118 17.39 -12.01 27.36
N GLY A 119 17.07 -11.24 26.32
CA GLY A 119 18.03 -10.59 25.44
C GLY A 119 18.74 -11.53 24.46
N GLU A 120 18.28 -12.78 24.32
CA GLU A 120 18.80 -13.76 23.35
C GLU A 120 18.52 -13.35 21.91
N ILE A 121 17.33 -12.78 21.66
CA ILE A 121 16.96 -12.23 20.35
C ILE A 121 16.91 -10.71 20.47
N LYS A 122 17.69 -10.03 19.63
CA LYS A 122 17.68 -8.58 19.52
C LYS A 122 16.86 -8.14 18.32
N ARG A 123 16.30 -6.93 18.41
CA ARG A 123 15.64 -6.27 17.28
C ARG A 123 16.58 -6.27 16.08
N PRO A 124 16.16 -6.78 14.91
CA PRO A 124 16.99 -6.74 13.71
C PRO A 124 17.40 -5.30 13.42
N THR A 125 18.65 -5.11 13.03
CA THR A 125 19.06 -3.80 12.51
C THR A 125 18.36 -3.60 11.17
N PRO A 126 17.74 -2.44 10.91
CA PRO A 126 17.17 -2.14 9.60
C PRO A 126 18.23 -2.36 8.53
N ALA A 127 17.99 -3.33 7.64
CA ALA A 127 18.92 -3.62 6.54
C ALA A 127 19.12 -2.37 5.66
N HIS A 128 18.10 -1.51 5.60
CA HIS A 128 18.10 -0.24 4.87
C HIS A 128 17.57 0.87 5.79
N ARG A 129 17.95 2.12 5.47
CA ARG A 129 17.36 3.35 6.02
C ARG A 129 15.84 3.20 6.08
N GLU A 130 15.22 3.69 7.16
CA GLU A 130 13.76 3.74 7.32
C GLU A 130 13.10 4.06 5.98
N ARG A 131 12.03 3.32 5.64
CA ARG A 131 11.25 3.60 4.44
C ARG A 131 11.00 5.10 4.40
N ARG A 132 11.26 5.73 3.25
CA ARG A 132 11.13 7.19 3.12
C ARG A 132 9.76 7.56 3.67
N SER A 133 9.70 8.65 4.45
CA SER A 133 8.47 9.31 4.91
C SER A 133 7.37 9.37 3.84
N ASP A 134 7.77 9.35 2.57
CA ASP A 134 6.91 9.48 1.41
C ASP A 134 6.33 8.13 0.91
N PHE A 135 6.57 6.99 1.56
CA PHE A 135 6.08 5.69 1.08
C PHE A 135 4.56 5.63 1.12
N ASP A 136 3.93 5.97 2.25
CA ASP A 136 2.47 5.95 2.38
C ASP A 136 1.83 6.95 1.41
N LYS A 137 2.42 8.14 1.28
CA LYS A 137 2.04 9.11 0.25
C LYS A 137 2.19 8.54 -1.16
N SER A 138 3.23 7.75 -1.43
CA SER A 138 3.44 7.09 -2.73
C SER A 138 2.40 6.01 -2.99
N VAL A 139 1.96 5.27 -1.96
CA VAL A 139 0.87 4.29 -2.05
C VAL A 139 -0.42 4.98 -2.45
N VAL A 140 -0.85 5.99 -1.68
CA VAL A 140 -2.09 6.72 -1.95
C VAL A 140 -2.03 7.39 -3.34
N THR A 141 -0.90 8.01 -3.67
CA THR A 141 -0.69 8.62 -5.00
C THR A 141 -0.81 7.59 -6.12
N TYR A 142 -0.19 6.42 -5.98
CA TYR A 142 -0.27 5.36 -6.98
C TYR A 142 -1.69 4.82 -7.13
N GLN A 143 -2.39 4.62 -6.02
CA GLN A 143 -3.76 4.14 -6.03
C GLN A 143 -4.69 5.14 -6.72
N MET A 144 -4.55 6.45 -6.45
CA MET A 144 -5.29 7.49 -7.17
C MET A 144 -5.01 7.46 -8.68
N LEU A 145 -3.74 7.32 -9.09
CA LEU A 145 -3.35 7.23 -10.50
C LEU A 145 -3.95 6.01 -11.20
N VAL A 146 -3.93 4.85 -10.54
CA VAL A 146 -4.54 3.62 -11.05
C VAL A 146 -6.06 3.75 -11.12
N THR A 147 -6.71 4.31 -10.08
CA THR A 147 -8.15 4.58 -10.07
C THR A 147 -8.56 5.49 -11.22
N ALA A 148 -7.88 6.63 -11.40
CA ALA A 148 -8.07 7.55 -12.51
C ALA A 148 -7.93 6.86 -13.87
N ALA A 149 -6.92 6.02 -14.04
CA ALA A 149 -6.66 5.35 -15.31
C ALA A 149 -7.63 4.19 -15.60
N VAL A 150 -7.93 3.35 -14.61
CA VAL A 150 -8.69 2.12 -14.79
C VAL A 150 -10.19 2.35 -14.69
N LEU A 151 -10.65 3.10 -13.68
CA LEU A 151 -12.08 3.30 -13.44
C LEU A 151 -12.65 4.42 -14.32
N HIS A 152 -11.86 5.44 -14.61
CA HIS A 152 -12.32 6.59 -15.40
C HIS A 152 -11.74 6.63 -16.82
N GLY A 153 -10.94 5.63 -17.21
CA GLY A 153 -10.40 5.52 -18.56
C GLY A 153 -9.41 6.62 -18.95
N LEU A 154 -8.89 7.40 -17.98
CA LEU A 154 -7.94 8.48 -18.29
C LEU A 154 -6.60 7.88 -18.73
N PRO A 155 -5.93 8.45 -19.75
CA PRO A 155 -4.57 8.06 -20.06
C PRO A 155 -3.67 8.37 -18.85
N LEU A 156 -2.76 7.47 -18.50
CA LEU A 156 -1.90 7.64 -17.32
C LEU A 156 -1.10 8.95 -17.39
N THR A 157 -0.61 9.27 -18.58
CA THR A 157 0.13 10.50 -18.90
C THR A 157 -0.39 11.05 -20.22
N ARG A 158 -0.55 12.37 -20.35
CA ARG A 158 -0.77 12.99 -21.67
C ARG A 158 0.45 12.83 -22.59
N ASN A 159 0.21 12.53 -23.86
CA ASN A 159 1.18 12.77 -24.93
C ASN A 159 0.96 14.18 -25.48
N ASP A 160 1.95 14.75 -26.19
CA ASP A 160 1.87 16.10 -26.76
C ASP A 160 0.71 16.31 -27.76
N ALA A 161 -0.02 15.23 -28.13
CA ALA A 161 -1.08 15.22 -29.14
C ALA A 161 -2.49 14.86 -28.61
N THR A 162 -2.68 14.74 -27.29
CA THR A 162 -3.99 14.39 -26.70
C THR A 162 -4.63 15.62 -26.06
N ASP A 163 -5.76 16.07 -26.60
CA ASP A 163 -6.54 17.22 -26.11
C ASP A 163 -7.34 16.92 -24.81
N GLY A 164 -7.15 15.73 -24.22
CA GLY A 164 -7.79 15.31 -22.97
C GLY A 164 -6.86 15.38 -21.76
N GLY A 165 -7.42 15.67 -20.58
CA GLY A 165 -6.70 15.56 -19.31
C GLY A 165 -6.20 14.14 -19.05
N SER A 166 -5.08 14.00 -18.34
CA SER A 166 -4.54 12.70 -17.95
C SER A 166 -4.76 12.37 -16.48
N ALA A 167 -4.56 11.12 -16.08
CA ALA A 167 -4.59 10.69 -14.69
C ALA A 167 -3.60 11.53 -13.84
N CYS A 168 -2.40 11.80 -14.36
CA CYS A 168 -1.45 12.69 -13.68
C CYS A 168 -1.99 14.11 -13.49
N ASP A 169 -2.72 14.66 -14.46
CA ASP A 169 -3.31 16.00 -14.32
C ASP A 169 -4.41 15.99 -13.24
N ALA A 170 -5.30 15.00 -13.30
CA ALA A 170 -6.42 14.88 -12.37
C ALA A 170 -5.94 14.67 -10.92
N VAL A 171 -4.92 13.82 -10.73
CA VAL A 171 -4.33 13.57 -9.41
C VAL A 171 -3.56 14.80 -8.90
N ALA A 172 -2.80 15.49 -9.76
CA ALA A 172 -2.12 16.73 -9.36
C ALA A 172 -3.12 17.80 -8.90
N GLU A 173 -4.24 17.95 -9.62
CA GLU A 173 -5.30 18.88 -9.25
C GLU A 173 -6.00 18.47 -7.95
N ALA A 174 -6.33 17.19 -7.78
CA ALA A 174 -6.93 16.69 -6.55
C ALA A 174 -6.03 16.89 -5.32
N MET A 175 -4.73 16.60 -5.44
CA MET A 175 -3.77 16.84 -4.36
C MET A 175 -3.63 18.34 -4.07
N LYS A 176 -3.62 19.19 -5.11
CA LYS A 176 -3.60 20.65 -4.96
C LYS A 176 -4.82 21.17 -4.20
N ASN A 177 -6.01 20.61 -4.44
CA ASN A 177 -7.23 20.95 -3.71
C ASN A 177 -7.14 20.59 -2.22
N CYS A 178 -6.37 19.56 -1.87
CA CYS A 178 -6.04 19.21 -0.48
C CYS A 178 -4.83 19.97 0.09
N GLY A 179 -4.33 21.01 -0.57
CA GLY A 179 -3.22 21.84 -0.11
C GLY A 179 -1.81 21.28 -0.42
N GLU A 180 -1.74 20.17 -1.14
CA GLU A 180 -0.48 19.52 -1.51
C GLU A 180 0.08 20.04 -2.83
N ARG A 181 1.38 20.36 -2.86
CA ARG A 181 2.04 20.88 -4.07
C ARG A 181 2.79 19.78 -4.80
N VAL A 182 2.05 18.96 -5.54
CA VAL A 182 2.62 17.95 -6.44
C VAL A 182 2.42 18.37 -7.89
N THR A 183 3.50 18.36 -8.66
CA THR A 183 3.47 18.73 -10.07
C THR A 183 3.20 17.52 -10.96
N TYR A 184 2.60 17.76 -12.13
CA TYR A 184 2.45 16.75 -13.18
C TYR A 184 3.76 16.00 -13.46
N THR A 185 4.89 16.72 -13.53
CA THR A 185 6.21 16.12 -13.80
C THR A 185 6.61 15.13 -12.73
N GLN A 186 6.34 15.41 -11.45
CA GLN A 186 6.64 14.49 -10.35
C GLN A 186 5.79 13.22 -10.43
N LEU A 187 4.51 13.33 -10.78
CA LEU A 187 3.62 12.18 -10.97
C LEU A 187 4.01 11.37 -12.19
N LYS A 188 4.30 12.02 -13.31
CA LYS A 188 4.82 11.37 -14.52
C LYS A 188 6.10 10.61 -14.23
N ASP A 189 7.06 11.23 -13.56
CA ASP A 189 8.31 10.58 -13.15
C ASP A 189 8.05 9.38 -12.25
N PHE A 190 7.11 9.50 -11.32
CA PHE A 190 6.71 8.37 -10.48
C PHE A 190 6.18 7.20 -11.33
N CYS A 191 5.33 7.45 -12.34
CA CYS A 191 4.78 6.45 -13.24
C CYS A 191 5.81 5.80 -14.17
N VAL A 192 6.67 6.60 -14.82
CA VAL A 192 7.46 6.11 -15.97
C VAL A 192 8.97 6.01 -15.71
N HIS A 193 9.50 6.75 -14.73
CA HIS A 193 10.95 6.84 -14.56
C HIS A 193 11.53 5.48 -14.10
N PRO A 194 12.61 4.96 -14.74
CA PRO A 194 13.17 3.64 -14.40
C PRO A 194 13.65 3.52 -12.95
N LYS A 195 14.26 4.57 -12.40
CA LYS A 195 14.70 4.61 -10.98
C LYS A 195 13.57 4.48 -9.96
N LYS A 196 12.31 4.72 -10.37
CA LYS A 196 11.13 4.59 -9.51
C LYS A 196 10.46 3.23 -9.62
N LYS A 197 10.96 2.34 -10.50
CA LYS A 197 10.40 1.01 -10.73
C LYS A 197 10.29 0.19 -9.44
N ASN A 198 11.37 0.08 -8.67
CA ASN A 198 11.36 -0.72 -7.44
C ASN A 198 10.30 -0.22 -6.43
N LEU A 199 10.13 1.10 -6.33
CA LEU A 199 9.11 1.71 -5.47
C LEU A 199 7.69 1.38 -5.98
N ARG A 200 7.46 1.49 -7.30
CA ARG A 200 6.18 1.09 -7.89
C ARG A 200 5.89 -0.40 -7.68
N ASP A 201 6.86 -1.27 -7.92
CA ASP A 201 6.72 -2.72 -7.71
C ASP A 201 6.39 -3.01 -6.24
N GLU A 202 7.01 -2.29 -5.29
CA GLU A 202 6.74 -2.40 -3.85
C GLU A 202 5.32 -1.92 -3.50
N VAL A 203 4.87 -0.80 -4.06
CA VAL A 203 3.51 -0.26 -3.87
C VAL A 203 2.46 -1.16 -4.51
N GLU A 204 2.69 -1.69 -5.72
CA GLU A 204 1.79 -2.64 -6.37
C GLU A 204 1.66 -3.92 -5.55
N THR A 205 2.78 -4.44 -5.06
CA THR A 205 2.81 -5.59 -4.18
C THR A 205 2.00 -5.32 -2.93
N PHE A 206 2.17 -4.14 -2.31
CA PHE A 206 1.37 -3.71 -1.17
C PHE A 206 -0.14 -3.70 -1.47
N LEU A 207 -0.56 -3.06 -2.56
CA LEU A 207 -1.98 -2.96 -2.92
C LEU A 207 -2.60 -4.32 -3.27
N ARG A 208 -1.83 -5.26 -3.84
CA ARG A 208 -2.31 -6.64 -4.05
C ARG A 208 -2.58 -7.35 -2.74
N PHE A 209 -1.69 -7.19 -1.76
CA PHE A 209 -1.90 -7.73 -0.42
C PHE A 209 -3.07 -7.07 0.29
N GLU A 210 -3.23 -5.75 0.15
CA GLU A 210 -4.36 -5.04 0.74
C GLU A 210 -5.69 -5.54 0.17
N ASN A 211 -5.78 -5.81 -1.12
CA ASN A 211 -7.02 -6.29 -1.73
C ASN A 211 -7.25 -7.82 -1.59
N GLY A 212 -6.43 -8.50 -0.77
CA GLY A 212 -6.68 -9.88 -0.34
C GLY A 212 -6.75 -10.92 -1.47
N ASP A 213 -5.84 -10.85 -2.44
CA ASP A 213 -5.81 -11.71 -3.64
C ASP A 213 -7.09 -11.71 -4.51
N GLN A 214 -8.09 -10.86 -4.20
CA GLN A 214 -9.04 -10.36 -5.18
C GLN A 214 -8.46 -9.16 -5.93
N ALA A 215 -7.19 -9.27 -6.35
CA ALA A 215 -6.58 -8.26 -7.17
C ALA A 215 -7.25 -8.27 -8.56
N VAL A 216 -8.32 -7.48 -8.70
CA VAL A 216 -8.58 -6.71 -9.93
C VAL A 216 -7.47 -5.65 -10.06
N LEU A 217 -6.21 -6.09 -10.04
CA LEU A 217 -5.13 -5.41 -10.70
C LEU A 217 -4.94 -6.20 -11.98
N ILE A 218 -5.80 -5.85 -12.95
CA ILE A 218 -5.61 -6.22 -14.35
C ILE A 218 -4.14 -6.00 -14.62
N SER A 219 -3.45 -7.08 -14.97
CA SER A 219 -2.05 -7.06 -15.37
C SER A 219 -1.89 -5.98 -16.43
N THR A 220 -1.47 -4.77 -16.05
CA THR A 220 -1.02 -3.81 -17.04
C THR A 220 0.22 -4.45 -17.64
N PRO A 221 0.24 -4.77 -18.95
CA PRO A 221 1.44 -5.31 -19.55
C PRO A 221 2.53 -4.27 -19.31
N SER A 222 3.64 -4.74 -18.75
CA SER A 222 4.85 -3.93 -18.56
C SER A 222 5.03 -2.94 -19.71
N PRO A 223 5.23 -1.63 -19.44
CA PRO A 223 5.36 -0.61 -20.48
C PRO A 223 6.57 -0.85 -21.40
N THR A 224 7.44 -1.80 -21.06
CA THR A 224 8.60 -2.17 -21.90
C THR A 224 8.31 -3.27 -22.92
N ARG A 225 7.22 -4.05 -22.79
CA ARG A 225 6.91 -5.13 -23.74
C ARG A 225 6.00 -4.66 -24.89
N GLY A 226 5.02 -3.80 -24.59
CA GLY A 226 4.12 -3.23 -25.60
C GLY A 226 4.79 -2.28 -26.60
N LEU A 227 5.77 -1.48 -26.16
CA LEU A 227 6.49 -0.56 -27.05
C LEU A 227 7.40 -1.27 -28.06
N ARG A 228 7.95 -2.45 -27.70
CA ARG A 228 8.81 -3.20 -28.62
C ARG A 228 8.02 -3.80 -29.77
N GLU A 229 6.82 -4.35 -29.51
CA GLU A 229 5.94 -4.90 -30.55
C GLU A 229 5.35 -3.83 -31.49
N ILE A 230 5.12 -2.62 -30.98
CA ILE A 230 4.68 -1.48 -31.78
C ILE A 230 5.83 -0.98 -32.67
N LEU A 231 7.07 -0.93 -32.17
CA LEU A 231 8.23 -0.49 -32.96
C LEU A 231 8.68 -1.50 -34.03
N THR A 232 8.55 -2.82 -33.80
CA THR A 232 8.84 -3.80 -34.87
C THR A 232 7.82 -3.78 -36.00
N LYS A 233 6.55 -3.44 -35.72
CA LYS A 233 5.53 -3.28 -36.77
C LYS A 233 5.71 -2.02 -37.61
N ILE A 234 6.29 -0.97 -37.04
CA ILE A 234 6.54 0.31 -37.74
C ILE A 234 7.83 0.27 -38.60
N HIS A 235 8.74 -0.68 -38.36
CA HIS A 235 10.00 -0.79 -39.11
C HIS A 235 10.16 -2.08 -39.94
N GLY A 236 9.12 -2.92 -40.00
CA GLY A 236 9.12 -4.21 -40.69
C GLY A 236 8.29 -4.27 -41.99
N THR A 237 8.16 -3.17 -42.73
CA THR A 237 7.58 -3.18 -44.08
C THR A 237 8.51 -2.47 -45.07
N ARG A 238 9.44 -3.24 -45.61
CA ARG A 238 9.89 -3.15 -47.01
C ARG A 238 9.92 -4.55 -47.58
#